data_AF-A0A9J6AN07-F1
#
_entry.id   AF-A0A9J6AN07-F1
#
_cell.length_a   1.000
_cell.length_b   1.000
_cell.length_c   1.000
_cell.angle_alpha   90.00
_cell.angle_beta   90.00
_cell.angle_gamma   90.00
#
_symmetry.space_group_name_H-M   'P 1'
#
loop_
_entity.id
_entity.type
_entity.pdbx_description
1 polymer ?
#
loop_
_entity_poly.entity_id
_entity_poly.type
_entity_poly.pdbx_seq_one_letter_code
_entity_poly.pdbx_strand_id
1 'polypeptide(L)' 'MVQIIEEFQKCHTDHPLGKFLGQCTELKVKLDRCFRQEKAIKRKTNFEQSKKLKERLQAYRKETADMQS' A
#
# COMPACT_ATOMS: atom_id res chain seq x y z
N MET A 1 -0.73 -15.35 0.65
CA MET A 1 -1.02 -14.19 1.52
C MET A 1 -2.30 -14.39 2.32
N VAL A 2 -3.40 -14.81 1.68
CA VAL A 2 -4.69 -15.10 2.35
C VAL A 2 -4.52 -16.03 3.58
N GLN A 3 -3.75 -17.11 3.44
CA GLN A 3 -3.45 -18.03 4.55
C GLN A 3 -2.86 -17.35 5.80
N ILE A 4 -1.91 -16.40 5.65
CA ILE A 4 -1.30 -15.69 6.80
C ILE A 4 -2.32 -14.77 7.47
N ILE A 5 -3.25 -14.18 6.69
CA ILE A 5 -4.32 -13.35 7.22
C ILE A 5 -5.29 -14.20 8.02
N GLU A 6 -5.70 -15.36 7.49
CA GLU A 6 -6.59 -16.31 8.17
C GLU A 6 -5.97 -16.82 9.47
N GLU A 7 -4.70 -17.23 9.45
CA GLU A 7 -3.97 -17.67 10.64
C GLU A 7 -3.86 -16.55 11.70
N PHE A 8 -3.60 -15.32 11.27
CA PHE A 8 -3.54 -14.17 12.18
C PHE A 8 -4.90 -13.86 12.81
N GLN A 9 -5.97 -13.91 12.02
CA GLN A 9 -7.35 -13.74 12.49
C GLN A 9 -7.77 -14.86 13.44
N LYS A 10 -7.40 -16.10 13.13
CA LYS A 10 -7.62 -17.26 14.00
C LYS A 10 -6.90 -17.06 15.34
N CYS A 11 -5.62 -16.66 15.33
CA CYS A 11 -4.87 -16.37 16.56
C CYS A 11 -5.55 -15.28 17.41
N HIS A 12 -6.08 -14.23 16.79
CA HIS A 12 -6.82 -13.18 17.52
C HIS A 12 -8.17 -13.66 18.09
N THR A 13 -8.79 -14.64 17.45
CA THR A 13 -10.07 -15.23 17.88
C THR A 13 -9.85 -16.21 19.02
N ASP A 14 -8.83 -17.07 18.92
CA ASP A 14 -8.45 -18.06 19.92
C ASP A 14 -7.83 -17.41 21.18
N HIS A 15 -7.21 -16.22 21.02
CA HIS A 15 -6.55 -15.50 22.11
C HIS A 15 -7.08 -14.06 22.27
N PRO A 16 -8.31 -13.85 22.78
CA PRO A 16 -8.92 -12.52 22.89
C PRO A 16 -8.12 -11.54 23.75
N LEU A 17 -7.50 -12.02 24.83
CA LEU A 17 -6.61 -11.24 25.70
C LEU A 17 -5.15 -11.33 25.23
N GLY A 18 -4.72 -12.51 24.76
CA GLY A 18 -3.36 -12.79 24.31
C GLY A 18 -2.92 -12.00 23.08
N LYS A 19 -3.86 -11.54 22.25
CA LYS A 19 -3.59 -10.61 21.15
C LYS A 19 -2.91 -9.31 21.59
N PHE A 20 -3.18 -8.85 22.82
CA PHE A 20 -2.55 -7.64 23.38
C PHE A 20 -1.25 -7.94 24.14
N LEU A 21 -1.04 -9.19 24.52
CA LEU A 21 0.15 -9.67 25.23
C LEU A 21 1.21 -10.26 24.27
N GLY A 22 1.00 -10.15 22.95
CA GLY A 22 1.99 -10.50 21.95
C GLY A 22 1.99 -11.97 21.51
N GLN A 23 1.02 -12.80 21.90
CA GLN A 23 0.93 -14.21 21.47
C GLN A 23 0.86 -14.38 19.94
N CYS A 24 0.32 -13.38 19.22
CA CYS A 24 0.18 -13.41 17.76
C CYS A 24 1.28 -12.63 17.02
N THR A 25 2.36 -12.21 17.69
CA THR A 25 3.36 -11.28 17.14
C THR A 25 4.11 -11.86 15.93
N GLU A 26 4.43 -13.15 15.93
CA GLU A 26 5.15 -13.75 14.80
C GLU A 26 4.32 -13.75 13.51
N LEU A 27 3.03 -14.08 13.61
CA LEU A 27 2.09 -14.01 12.50
C LEU A 27 1.93 -12.57 12.00
N LYS A 28 1.87 -11.60 12.93
CA LYS A 28 1.84 -10.16 12.61
C LYS A 28 3.09 -9.72 11.84
N VAL A 29 4.29 -10.14 12.26
CA VAL A 29 5.55 -9.78 11.60
C VAL A 29 5.59 -10.30 10.16
N LYS A 30 5.14 -11.55 9.94
CA LYS A 30 5.04 -12.13 8.58
C LYS A 30 4.06 -11.35 7.72
N LEU A 31 2.89 -11.02 8.26
CA LEU A 31 1.87 -10.24 7.59
C LEU A 31 2.37 -8.83 7.21
N ASP A 32 3.01 -8.14 8.15
CA ASP A 32 3.58 -6.80 7.95
C ASP A 32 4.67 -6.80 6.87
N ARG A 33 5.49 -7.86 6.81
CA ARG A 33 6.50 -8.00 5.75
C ARG A 33 5.86 -8.05 4.36
N CYS A 34 4.80 -8.85 4.19
CA CYS A 34 4.06 -8.92 2.94
C CYS A 34 3.46 -7.57 2.57
N PHE A 35 2.76 -6.91 3.51
CA PHE A 35 2.16 -5.59 3.24
C PHE A 35 3.19 -4.52 2.90
N ARG A 36 4.38 -4.54 3.52
CA ARG A 36 5.46 -3.61 3.20
C ARG A 36 5.96 -3.81 1.76
N GLN A 37 6.13 -5.05 1.33
CA GLN A 37 6.55 -5.37 -0.04
C GLN A 37 5.50 -4.90 -1.05
N GLU A 38 4.23 -5.24 -0.84
CA GLU A 38 3.15 -4.78 -1.72
C GLU A 38 3.04 -3.26 -1.76
N LYS A 39 3.14 -2.60 -0.61
CA LYS A 39 3.10 -1.13 -0.52
C LYS A 39 4.26 -0.49 -1.27
N ALA A 40 5.44 -1.08 -1.23
CA ALA A 40 6.60 -0.58 -1.98
C ALA A 40 6.37 -0.67 -3.50
N ILE A 41 5.85 -1.80 -3.99
CA ILE A 41 5.51 -1.98 -5.41
C ILE A 41 4.44 -0.97 -5.83
N LYS A 42 3.32 -0.90 -5.11
CA LYS A 42 2.23 0.05 -5.40
C LYS A 42 2.68 1.51 -5.36
N ARG A 43 3.55 1.87 -4.41
CA ARG A 43 4.10 3.23 -4.33
C ARG A 43 4.91 3.58 -5.57
N LYS A 44 5.72 2.65 -6.09
CA LYS A 44 6.52 2.86 -7.30
C LYS A 44 5.63 3.08 -8.53
N THR A 45 4.65 2.21 -8.75
CA THR A 45 3.70 2.36 -9.89
C THR A 45 2.87 3.63 -9.78
N ASN A 46 2.35 3.96 -8.59
CA ASN A 46 1.57 5.18 -8.39
C ASN A 46 2.41 6.44 -8.64
N PHE A 47 3.68 6.42 -8.25
CA PHE A 47 4.60 7.54 -8.50
C PHE A 47 4.83 7.74 -9.99
N GLU A 48 5.11 6.67 -10.74
CA GLU A 48 5.30 6.74 -12.20
C GLU A 48 4.05 7.23 -12.93
N GLN A 49 2.86 6.74 -12.55
CA GLN A 49 1.59 7.18 -13.11
C GLN A 49 1.33 8.66 -12.81
N SER A 50 1.56 9.07 -11.56
CA SER A 50 1.38 10.47 -11.13
C SER A 50 2.34 11.40 -11.86
N LYS A 51 3.58 10.97 -12.10
CA LYS A 51 4.57 11.73 -12.89
C LYS A 51 4.09 11.93 -14.33
N LYS A 52 3.68 10.85 -15.01
CA LYS A 52 3.15 10.92 -16.39
C LYS A 52 1.94 11.84 -16.51
N LEU A 53 1.02 11.76 -15.55
CA LEU A 53 -0.15 12.63 -15.51
C LEU A 53 0.26 14.09 -15.33
N LYS A 54 1.18 14.38 -14.40
CA LYS A 54 1.69 15.73 -14.18
C LYS A 54 2.33 16.32 -15.44
N GLU A 55 3.15 15.55 -16.15
CA GLU A 55 3.78 15.97 -17.40
C GLU A 55 2.75 16.32 -18.48
N ARG A 56 1.73 15.47 -18.66
CA ARG A 56 0.63 15.72 -19.62
C ARG A 56 -0.16 16.99 -19.27
N LEU A 57 -0.49 17.17 -17.99
CA LEU A 57 -1.21 18.36 -17.54
C LEU A 57 -0.38 19.64 -17.72
N GLN A 58 0.94 19.56 -17.53
CA GLN A 58 1.84 20.70 -17.78
C GLN A 58 1.94 21.04 -19.27
N ALA A 59 2.06 20.03 -20.14
CA ALA A 59 2.07 20.24 -21.59
C ALA A 59 0.77 20.90 -22.07
N TYR A 60 -0.38 20.32 -21.68
CA TYR A 60 -1.69 20.87 -22.00
C TYR A 60 -1.84 22.33 -21.55
N ARG A 61 -1.41 22.67 -20.33
CA ARG A 61 -1.46 24.05 -19.81
C ARG A 61 -0.64 25.03 -20.64
N LYS A 62 0.54 24.61 -21.12
CA LYS A 62 1.39 25.43 -21.99
C LYS A 62 0.73 25.64 -23.35
N GLU A 63 0.28 24.57 -23.98
CA GLU A 63 -0.44 24.63 -25.27
C GLU A 63 -1.66 25.56 -25.20
N THR A 64 -2.45 25.48 -24.12
CA THR A 64 -3.60 26.37 -23.93
C THR A 64 -3.22 27.83 -23.70
N ALA A 65 -2.08 28.08 -23.05
CA ALA A 65 -1.60 29.45 -22.81
C ALA A 65 -1.05 30.06 -24.12
N ASP A 66 -0.32 29.27 -24.92
CA ASP A 66 0.22 29.69 -26.21
C ASP A 66 -0.90 29.95 -27.24
N MET A 67 -2.01 29.19 -27.20
CA MET A 67 -3.18 29.41 -28.06
C MET A 67 -4.01 30.64 -27.68
N GLN A 68 -3.84 31.15 -26.44
CA GLN A 68 -4.56 32.33 -25.93
C GLN A 68 -3.75 33.63 -26.05
N SER A 69 -2.53 33.58 -26.60
CA SER A 69 -1.65 34.73 -26.83
C SER A 69 -1.59 35.12 -28.31
#